data_AF-A0A925V0I3-F1
#
_entry.id   AF-A0A925V0I3-F1
#
_cell.length_a   1.000
_cell.length_b   1.000
_cell.length_c   1.000
_cell.angle_alpha   90.00
_cell.angle_beta   90.00
_cell.angle_gamma   90.00
#
_symmetry.space_group_name_H-M   'P 1'
#
loop_
_entity.id
_entity.type
_entity.pdbx_description
1 polymer ?
#
loop_
_entity_poly.entity_id
_entity_poly.type
_entity_poly.pdbx_seq_one_letter_code
_entity_poly.pdbx_strand_id
1 'polypeptide(L)'
;RTSARDCGSELGSLLDTGCLQRSRDFDTPAPRAGAPAIDVGAEGCAAECSLPSFGVLPPPSLFDDDDEPSAGPPWLAEVRGQPSGLSRAPLADALACLVPVGVGGCEQESPLGAMLAAIDRSLDADDPAYGWMRDDAGLFAVLITDEDEADSELPLIAAARLRELLAFKQAMDPELSVVLGLVAGWDDTYEPTPSGCTSYEQSAAPPLRLDVLRRAARDVFVETASICEQDFTTVLNPLARRLPGEIRPLCIDHCVEIGEDEAPRCTAELREWAGDESTAATLPLCLHVEPHDWRMPDGADRCVIFQHDSIQEICFERGSNVEVQMIVRDEAPILGASCIEVTCEVADDPRTECPDMP
;
A
#
# COMPACT_ATOMS: atom_id res chain seq x y z
N ARG A 1 -28.67 21.85 -16.05
CA ARG A 1 -29.37 21.54 -14.78
C ARG A 1 -28.26 21.33 -13.77
N THR A 2 -27.89 22.36 -13.03
CA THR A 2 -26.93 22.27 -11.92
C THR A 2 -27.74 21.96 -10.67
N SER A 3 -28.01 20.68 -10.46
CA SER A 3 -28.33 20.19 -9.13
C SER A 3 -27.10 19.43 -8.68
N ALA A 4 -26.12 20.16 -8.14
CA ALA A 4 -25.13 19.55 -7.29
C ALA A 4 -25.92 18.81 -6.21
N ARG A 5 -25.93 17.48 -6.28
CA ARG A 5 -26.41 16.68 -5.16
C ARG A 5 -25.59 17.13 -3.97
N ASP A 6 -26.28 17.51 -2.89
CA ASP A 6 -25.65 17.66 -1.59
C ASP A 6 -25.11 16.28 -1.22
N CYS A 7 -23.84 16.06 -1.53
CA CYS A 7 -23.12 14.85 -1.16
C CYS A 7 -22.96 14.87 0.36
N GLY A 8 -23.94 14.31 1.06
CA GLY A 8 -23.86 14.13 2.52
C GLY A 8 -22.72 13.23 3.01
N SER A 9 -21.77 12.82 2.14
CA SER A 9 -20.51 12.21 2.50
C SER A 9 -19.39 13.24 2.38
N GLU A 10 -18.69 13.49 3.48
CA GLU A 10 -17.52 14.36 3.52
C GLU A 10 -16.42 13.82 2.60
N LEU A 11 -15.78 14.69 1.80
CA LEU A 11 -14.65 14.31 0.94
C LEU A 11 -13.62 13.48 1.73
N GLY A 12 -13.15 12.40 1.13
CA GLY A 12 -12.19 11.49 1.76
C GLY A 12 -12.76 10.60 2.88
N SER A 13 -14.09 10.55 3.04
CA SER A 13 -14.72 9.63 3.99
C SER A 13 -14.38 8.17 3.66
N LEU A 14 -14.13 7.38 4.69
CA LEU A 14 -13.89 5.95 4.60
C LEU A 14 -15.09 5.23 3.96
N LEU A 15 -14.82 4.40 2.94
CA LEU A 15 -15.81 3.51 2.34
C LEU A 15 -15.73 2.13 3.02
N ASP A 16 -16.68 1.85 3.90
CA ASP A 16 -16.80 0.59 4.64
C ASP A 16 -17.82 -0.38 4.03
N THR A 17 -18.38 -0.03 2.87
CA THR A 17 -19.39 -0.82 2.16
C THR A 17 -18.96 -1.13 0.72
N GLY A 18 -19.13 -2.41 0.34
CA GLY A 18 -18.85 -2.85 -1.02
C GLY A 18 -19.84 -2.29 -2.03
N CYS A 19 -19.44 -2.29 -3.30
CA CYS A 19 -20.22 -1.71 -4.38
C CYS A 19 -21.63 -2.34 -4.52
N LEU A 20 -21.81 -3.63 -4.20
CA LEU A 20 -23.12 -4.30 -4.23
C LEU A 20 -24.10 -3.75 -3.17
N GLN A 21 -23.57 -3.24 -2.05
CA GLN A 21 -24.37 -2.57 -1.02
C GLN A 21 -24.68 -1.11 -1.38
N ARG A 22 -23.98 -0.57 -2.40
CA ARG A 22 -24.06 0.80 -2.89
C ARG A 22 -24.62 0.89 -4.32
N SER A 23 -25.50 -0.03 -4.71
CA SER A 23 -26.01 -0.13 -6.10
C SER A 23 -26.55 1.20 -6.68
N ARG A 24 -27.16 2.06 -5.84
CA ARG A 24 -27.62 3.40 -6.24
C ARG A 24 -26.51 4.32 -6.76
N ASP A 25 -25.26 4.09 -6.33
CA ASP A 25 -24.09 4.87 -6.77
C ASP A 25 -23.71 4.48 -8.20
N PHE A 26 -24.28 3.41 -8.75
CA PHE A 26 -24.06 2.93 -10.12
C PHE A 26 -25.25 3.18 -11.05
N ASP A 27 -26.30 3.85 -10.55
CA ASP A 27 -27.46 4.21 -11.36
C ASP A 27 -27.07 5.31 -12.36
N THR A 28 -27.01 4.96 -13.65
CA THR A 28 -26.83 5.95 -14.71
C THR A 28 -28.13 6.69 -15.01
N PRO A 29 -28.07 7.99 -15.36
CA PRO A 29 -29.20 8.67 -15.97
C PRO A 29 -29.62 7.93 -17.25
N ALA A 30 -30.92 7.99 -17.59
CA ALA A 30 -31.41 7.39 -18.82
C ALA A 30 -30.53 7.81 -20.01
N PRO A 31 -30.09 6.86 -20.86
CA PRO A 31 -29.16 7.16 -21.94
C PRO A 31 -29.77 8.19 -22.90
N ARG A 32 -28.91 9.01 -23.51
CA ARG A 32 -29.35 9.91 -24.59
C ARG A 32 -29.96 9.07 -25.72
N ALA A 33 -30.94 9.63 -26.43
CA ALA A 33 -31.60 8.94 -27.53
C ALA A 33 -30.58 8.45 -28.57
N GLY A 34 -30.52 7.12 -28.76
CA GLY A 34 -29.59 6.46 -29.68
C GLY A 34 -28.32 5.90 -29.03
N ALA A 35 -28.02 6.20 -27.76
CA ALA A 35 -26.96 5.54 -27.02
C ALA A 35 -27.48 4.23 -26.39
N PRO A 36 -26.68 3.14 -26.38
CA PRO A 36 -27.03 1.94 -25.64
C PRO A 36 -27.14 2.26 -24.15
N ALA A 37 -28.11 1.64 -23.48
CA ALA A 37 -28.15 1.63 -22.02
C ALA A 37 -26.99 0.74 -21.54
N ILE A 38 -26.06 1.33 -20.80
CA ILE A 38 -25.01 0.59 -20.10
C ILE A 38 -25.47 0.44 -18.65
N ASP A 39 -25.54 -0.80 -18.18
CA ASP A 39 -25.78 -1.11 -16.78
C ASP A 39 -24.45 -1.07 -16.04
N VAL A 40 -24.07 0.13 -15.58
CA VAL A 40 -22.79 0.36 -14.90
C VAL A 40 -22.72 -0.41 -13.58
N GLY A 41 -23.86 -0.74 -12.96
CA GLY A 41 -23.89 -1.62 -11.79
C GLY A 41 -23.52 -3.05 -12.15
N ALA A 42 -24.08 -3.57 -13.24
CA ALA A 42 -23.74 -4.90 -13.72
C ALA A 42 -22.29 -4.99 -14.21
N GLU A 43 -21.83 -4.04 -15.03
CA GLU A 43 -20.51 -4.08 -15.66
C GLU A 43 -19.38 -3.64 -14.72
N GLY A 44 -19.61 -2.61 -13.90
CA GLY A 44 -18.57 -2.01 -13.05
C GLY A 44 -18.53 -2.54 -11.61
N CYS A 45 -19.60 -3.19 -11.14
CA CYS A 45 -19.64 -3.73 -9.78
C CYS A 45 -19.92 -5.24 -9.76
N ALA A 46 -21.05 -5.69 -10.30
CA ALA A 46 -21.47 -7.09 -10.14
C ALA A 46 -20.61 -8.08 -10.94
N ALA A 47 -19.92 -7.63 -11.99
CA ALA A 47 -18.98 -8.46 -12.75
C ALA A 47 -17.71 -8.80 -11.94
N GLU A 48 -17.23 -7.85 -11.13
CA GLU A 48 -15.96 -7.96 -10.40
C GLU A 48 -16.16 -8.37 -8.93
N CYS A 49 -17.27 -7.93 -8.32
CA CYS A 49 -17.53 -8.15 -6.91
C CYS A 49 -18.37 -9.40 -6.67
N SER A 50 -17.78 -10.39 -6.00
CA SER A 50 -18.48 -11.61 -5.56
C SER A 50 -18.93 -11.58 -4.10
N LEU A 51 -18.52 -10.57 -3.33
CA LEU A 51 -18.76 -10.50 -1.88
C LEU A 51 -20.11 -9.81 -1.57
N PRO A 52 -21.03 -10.49 -0.86
CA PRO A 52 -22.39 -9.98 -0.66
C PRO A 52 -22.47 -8.82 0.34
N SER A 53 -21.50 -8.69 1.24
CA SER A 53 -21.48 -7.64 2.26
C SER A 53 -20.09 -7.42 2.85
N PHE A 54 -19.83 -6.18 3.21
CA PHE A 54 -18.70 -5.74 4.04
C PHE A 54 -19.19 -5.36 5.43
N GLY A 55 -18.28 -5.44 6.39
CA GLY A 55 -18.51 -4.97 7.75
C GLY A 55 -17.23 -5.07 8.57
N VAL A 56 -17.08 -4.18 9.55
CA VAL A 56 -15.94 -4.23 10.48
C VAL A 56 -16.00 -5.54 11.26
N LEU A 57 -15.03 -6.40 11.02
CA LEU A 57 -14.87 -7.66 11.73
C LEU A 57 -13.91 -7.45 12.90
N PRO A 58 -14.10 -8.16 14.03
CA PRO A 58 -13.05 -8.25 15.03
C PRO A 58 -11.77 -8.80 14.37
N PRO A 59 -10.58 -8.33 14.78
CA PRO A 59 -9.33 -8.87 14.28
C PRO A 59 -9.31 -10.37 14.59
N PRO A 60 -8.61 -11.19 13.78
CA PRO A 60 -8.35 -12.56 14.17
C PRO A 60 -7.78 -12.57 15.59
N SER A 61 -8.22 -13.52 16.44
CA SER A 61 -7.71 -13.70 17.80
C SER A 61 -6.25 -14.17 17.71
N LEU A 62 -5.36 -13.21 17.48
CA LEU A 62 -3.93 -13.44 17.32
C LEU A 62 -3.18 -13.41 18.66
N PHE A 63 -3.89 -13.10 19.75
CA PHE A 63 -3.40 -13.13 21.12
C PHE A 63 -4.31 -14.06 21.93
N ASP A 64 -3.70 -15.02 22.64
CA ASP A 64 -4.34 -15.98 23.55
C ASP A 64 -4.71 -15.34 24.92
N ASP A 65 -4.76 -14.01 25.00
CA ASP A 65 -5.05 -13.31 26.23
C ASP A 65 -6.56 -13.06 26.38
N ASP A 66 -7.08 -13.27 27.60
CA ASP A 66 -8.48 -13.16 28.03
C ASP A 66 -9.13 -11.75 27.84
N ASP A 67 -8.54 -10.88 27.04
CA ASP A 67 -9.07 -9.56 26.71
C ASP A 67 -10.16 -9.68 25.63
N GLU A 68 -11.29 -8.98 25.83
CA GLU A 68 -12.35 -8.95 24.82
C GLU A 68 -11.78 -8.46 23.48
N PRO A 69 -12.12 -9.14 22.36
CA PRO A 69 -11.61 -8.75 21.06
C PRO A 69 -12.00 -7.30 20.78
N SER A 70 -11.00 -6.43 20.67
CA SER A 70 -11.20 -5.07 20.19
C SER A 70 -11.88 -5.12 18.82
N ALA A 71 -12.73 -4.16 18.49
CA ALA A 71 -13.23 -4.05 17.13
C ALA A 71 -12.03 -3.91 16.19
N GLY A 72 -12.05 -4.64 15.07
CA GLY A 72 -10.97 -4.52 14.09
C GLY A 72 -10.97 -3.13 13.45
N PRO A 73 -9.90 -2.78 12.73
CA PRO A 73 -9.85 -1.51 12.04
C PRO A 73 -11.00 -1.39 11.03
N PRO A 74 -11.57 -0.20 10.83
CA PRO A 74 -12.61 0.01 9.83
C PRO A 74 -12.10 0.08 8.38
N TRP A 75 -10.85 -0.31 8.12
CA TRP A 75 -10.26 -0.42 6.77
C TRP A 75 -9.88 -1.88 6.44
N LEU A 76 -9.55 -2.15 5.18
CA LEU A 76 -8.94 -3.43 4.80
C LEU A 76 -7.53 -3.51 5.37
N ALA A 77 -7.25 -4.56 6.13
CA ALA A 77 -5.92 -4.87 6.60
C ALA A 77 -5.61 -6.34 6.33
N GLU A 78 -4.34 -6.66 6.15
CA GLU A 78 -3.86 -8.03 6.17
C GLU A 78 -2.79 -8.12 7.25
N VAL A 79 -2.97 -9.04 8.19
CA VAL A 79 -2.05 -9.26 9.29
C VAL A 79 -1.56 -10.70 9.20
N ARG A 80 -0.27 -10.88 8.87
CA ARG A 80 0.37 -12.21 8.70
C ARG A 80 -0.34 -13.11 7.69
N GLY A 81 -0.68 -12.57 6.51
CA GLY A 81 -1.38 -13.32 5.47
C GLY A 81 -2.88 -13.53 5.73
N GLN A 82 -3.41 -13.04 6.85
CA GLN A 82 -4.82 -13.17 7.19
C GLN A 82 -5.55 -11.84 7.02
N PRO A 83 -6.64 -11.80 6.22
CA PRO A 83 -7.48 -10.62 6.11
C PRO A 83 -8.07 -10.22 7.47
N SER A 84 -8.11 -8.91 7.71
CA SER A 84 -8.60 -8.26 8.93
C SER A 84 -9.35 -6.97 8.56
N GLY A 85 -10.20 -6.50 9.49
CA GLY A 85 -11.00 -5.29 9.29
C GLY A 85 -12.28 -5.55 8.48
N LEU A 86 -12.45 -4.90 7.33
CA LEU A 86 -13.74 -4.86 6.61
C LEU A 86 -14.20 -6.16 5.93
N SER A 87 -13.31 -7.14 5.75
CA SER A 87 -13.62 -8.41 5.10
C SER A 87 -12.67 -9.53 5.55
N ARG A 88 -13.18 -10.78 5.59
CA ARG A 88 -12.34 -12.00 5.71
C ARG A 88 -11.91 -12.56 4.36
N ALA A 89 -12.42 -11.99 3.27
CA ALA A 89 -12.04 -12.43 1.94
C ALA A 89 -10.58 -12.07 1.66
N PRO A 90 -9.91 -12.81 0.75
CA PRO A 90 -8.60 -12.39 0.24
C PRO A 90 -8.60 -10.91 -0.15
N LEU A 91 -7.48 -10.23 0.10
CA LEU A 91 -7.39 -8.77 -0.10
C LEU A 91 -7.79 -8.37 -1.53
N ALA A 92 -7.40 -9.15 -2.54
CA ALA A 92 -7.77 -8.91 -3.93
C ALA A 92 -9.30 -8.94 -4.16
N ASP A 93 -9.99 -9.93 -3.59
CA ASP A 93 -11.45 -10.04 -3.70
C ASP A 93 -12.16 -8.89 -2.95
N ALA A 94 -11.62 -8.50 -1.80
CA ALA A 94 -12.12 -7.38 -1.02
C ALA A 94 -11.95 -6.04 -1.78
N LEU A 95 -10.78 -5.83 -2.38
CA LEU A 95 -10.50 -4.66 -3.22
C LEU A 95 -11.39 -4.63 -4.47
N ALA A 96 -11.58 -5.76 -5.15
CA ALA A 96 -12.46 -5.85 -6.33
C ALA A 96 -13.89 -5.35 -6.05
N CYS A 97 -14.34 -5.45 -4.81
CA CYS A 97 -15.64 -4.95 -4.37
C CYS A 97 -15.65 -3.52 -3.81
N LEU A 98 -14.53 -3.02 -3.28
CA LEU A 98 -14.43 -1.70 -2.65
C LEU A 98 -13.94 -0.61 -3.62
N VAL A 99 -13.06 -0.98 -4.56
CA VAL A 99 -12.48 -0.07 -5.55
C VAL A 99 -13.53 0.52 -6.50
N PRO A 100 -14.57 -0.22 -6.95
CA PRO A 100 -15.64 0.40 -7.72
C PRO A 100 -16.40 1.42 -6.86
N VAL A 101 -16.26 2.70 -7.19
CA VAL A 101 -16.90 3.80 -6.45
C VAL A 101 -18.24 4.26 -7.04
N GLY A 102 -18.54 3.86 -8.28
CA GLY A 102 -19.77 4.22 -9.00
C GLY A 102 -19.67 5.56 -9.75
N VAL A 103 -20.77 5.97 -10.37
CA VAL A 103 -20.93 7.22 -11.16
C VAL A 103 -21.90 8.22 -10.51
N GLY A 104 -22.51 7.84 -9.39
CA GLY A 104 -23.49 8.62 -8.64
C GLY A 104 -22.87 9.51 -7.55
N GLY A 105 -21.54 9.59 -7.50
CA GLY A 105 -20.75 10.40 -6.57
C GLY A 105 -20.87 11.91 -6.82
N CYS A 106 -20.06 12.70 -6.12
CA CYS A 106 -20.06 14.14 -6.31
C CYS A 106 -19.54 14.51 -7.70
N GLU A 107 -20.05 15.59 -8.27
CA GLU A 107 -19.52 16.19 -9.50
C GLU A 107 -18.07 16.73 -9.33
N GLN A 108 -17.45 16.51 -8.16
CA GLN A 108 -16.11 16.95 -7.84
C GLN A 108 -15.14 15.80 -8.08
N GLU A 109 -14.65 15.75 -9.32
CA GLU A 109 -13.66 14.82 -9.84
C GLU A 109 -12.26 15.23 -9.35
N SER A 110 -12.05 15.14 -8.03
CA SER A 110 -10.79 15.51 -7.39
C SER A 110 -10.20 14.31 -6.64
N PRO A 111 -9.69 13.28 -7.34
CA PRO A 111 -9.05 12.13 -6.70
C PRO A 111 -7.90 12.54 -5.77
N LEU A 112 -7.14 13.57 -6.12
CA LEU A 112 -6.06 14.10 -5.28
C LEU A 112 -6.60 14.82 -4.05
N GLY A 113 -7.67 15.60 -4.19
CA GLY A 113 -8.36 16.23 -3.06
C GLY A 113 -8.95 15.19 -2.10
N ALA A 114 -9.55 14.13 -2.64
CA ALA A 114 -10.07 13.00 -1.85
C ALA A 114 -8.95 12.26 -1.11
N MET A 115 -7.81 12.02 -1.76
CA MET A 115 -6.63 11.42 -1.13
C MET A 115 -6.11 12.26 0.04
N LEU A 116 -5.93 13.58 -0.17
CA LEU A 116 -5.46 14.48 0.89
C LEU A 116 -6.44 14.53 2.06
N ALA A 117 -7.75 14.59 1.78
CA ALA A 117 -8.77 14.54 2.82
C ALA A 117 -8.75 13.21 3.59
N ALA A 118 -8.58 12.07 2.92
CA ALA A 118 -8.47 10.77 3.57
C ALA A 118 -7.25 10.69 4.50
N ILE A 119 -6.13 11.32 4.13
CA ILE A 119 -4.94 11.41 4.97
C ILE A 119 -5.20 12.32 6.17
N ASP A 120 -5.74 13.52 5.98
CA ASP A 120 -6.05 14.45 7.08
C ASP A 120 -6.95 13.78 8.14
N ARG A 121 -7.98 13.06 7.69
CA ARG A 121 -8.87 12.28 8.57
C ARG A 121 -8.14 11.16 9.30
N SER A 122 -7.18 10.52 8.67
CA SER A 122 -6.39 9.44 9.31
C SER A 122 -5.51 9.92 10.47
N LEU A 123 -5.21 11.22 10.49
CA LEU A 123 -4.41 11.90 11.52
C LEU A 123 -5.26 12.46 12.66
N ASP A 124 -6.58 12.59 12.48
CA ASP A 124 -7.49 13.10 13.49
C ASP A 124 -8.00 11.96 14.36
N ALA A 125 -7.60 11.94 15.64
CA ALA A 125 -7.96 10.90 16.61
C ALA A 125 -9.47 10.80 16.90
N ASP A 126 -10.25 11.83 16.56
CA ASP A 126 -11.70 11.84 16.71
C ASP A 126 -12.43 11.36 15.44
N ASP A 127 -11.72 11.13 14.33
CA ASP A 127 -12.30 10.66 13.07
C ASP A 127 -12.43 9.12 13.03
N PRO A 128 -13.53 8.56 12.50
CA PRO A 128 -13.66 7.12 12.29
C PRO A 128 -12.57 6.51 11.38
N ALA A 129 -11.93 7.31 10.53
CA ALA A 129 -10.82 6.87 9.68
C ALA A 129 -9.44 6.93 10.38
N TYR A 130 -9.37 7.29 11.66
CA TYR A 130 -8.12 7.39 12.40
C TYR A 130 -7.33 6.08 12.42
N GLY A 131 -6.01 6.17 12.21
CA GLY A 131 -5.07 5.09 12.52
C GLY A 131 -4.73 4.12 11.39
N TRP A 132 -5.30 4.27 10.19
CA TRP A 132 -4.84 3.46 9.04
C TRP A 132 -3.44 3.85 8.58
N MET A 133 -3.07 5.12 8.77
CA MET A 133 -1.73 5.61 8.54
C MET A 133 -0.88 5.44 9.80
N ARG A 134 0.04 4.48 9.76
CA ARG A 134 0.98 4.20 10.86
C ARG A 134 2.28 5.00 10.71
N ASP A 135 2.91 5.35 11.82
CA ASP A 135 4.24 5.98 11.85
C ASP A 135 5.32 5.03 11.30
N ASP A 136 5.14 3.73 11.54
CA ASP A 136 6.07 2.68 11.14
C ASP A 136 5.80 2.05 9.76
N ALA A 137 4.89 2.63 8.95
CA ALA A 137 4.52 2.10 7.64
C ALA A 137 4.73 3.10 6.49
N GLY A 138 5.24 2.56 5.37
CA GLY A 138 5.22 3.17 4.03
C GLY A 138 3.84 3.69 3.65
N LEU A 139 3.75 4.92 3.12
CA LEU A 139 2.50 5.39 2.49
C LEU A 139 2.62 5.21 0.98
N PHE A 140 1.82 4.30 0.43
CA PHE A 140 1.68 4.16 -1.01
C PHE A 140 0.29 4.65 -1.47
N ALA A 141 0.25 5.49 -2.50
CA ALA A 141 -0.99 6.02 -3.05
C ALA A 141 -1.09 5.76 -4.56
N VAL A 142 -2.16 5.07 -4.98
CA VAL A 142 -2.49 4.93 -6.41
C VAL A 142 -3.70 5.80 -6.70
N LEU A 143 -3.57 6.72 -7.64
CA LEU A 143 -4.70 7.47 -8.18
C LEU A 143 -4.98 6.97 -9.59
N ILE A 144 -6.10 6.26 -9.71
CA ILE A 144 -6.66 5.83 -10.98
C ILE A 144 -7.86 6.71 -11.26
N THR A 145 -7.78 7.52 -12.30
CA THR A 145 -8.85 8.45 -12.69
C THR A 145 -8.93 8.53 -14.20
N ASP A 146 -10.06 8.91 -14.75
CA ASP A 146 -10.22 9.34 -16.13
C ASP A 146 -10.47 10.84 -16.24
N GLU A 147 -10.46 11.52 -15.09
CA GLU A 147 -10.87 12.91 -14.95
C GLU A 147 -9.68 13.83 -14.62
N ASP A 148 -9.81 15.06 -15.09
CA ASP A 148 -8.92 16.15 -14.70
C ASP A 148 -9.32 16.68 -13.32
N GLU A 149 -8.34 16.97 -12.47
CA GLU A 149 -8.57 17.77 -11.25
C GLU A 149 -9.24 19.09 -11.66
N ALA A 150 -10.55 19.22 -11.44
CA ALA A 150 -11.40 20.23 -12.07
C ALA A 150 -10.98 21.70 -11.79
N ASP A 151 -10.06 21.93 -10.84
CA ASP A 151 -9.55 23.25 -10.48
C ASP A 151 -8.07 23.44 -10.85
N SER A 152 -7.79 24.50 -11.62
CA SER A 152 -6.43 24.82 -12.09
C SER A 152 -5.42 25.17 -10.98
N GLU A 153 -5.89 25.47 -9.76
CA GLU A 153 -5.04 25.76 -8.60
C GLU A 153 -4.77 24.52 -7.72
N LEU A 154 -5.58 23.46 -7.85
CA LEU A 154 -5.45 22.24 -7.05
C LEU A 154 -4.09 21.55 -7.21
N PRO A 155 -3.45 21.47 -8.39
CA PRO A 155 -2.15 20.81 -8.51
C PRO A 155 -1.04 21.47 -7.67
N LEU A 156 -1.07 22.80 -7.53
CA LEU A 156 -0.07 23.52 -6.73
C LEU A 156 -0.36 23.40 -5.23
N ILE A 157 -1.63 23.50 -4.83
CA ILE A 157 -2.06 23.31 -3.44
C ILE A 157 -1.76 21.87 -3.02
N ALA A 158 -2.09 20.90 -3.86
CA ALA A 158 -1.83 19.51 -3.59
C ALA A 158 -0.34 19.17 -3.59
N ALA A 159 0.47 19.76 -4.46
CA ALA A 159 1.92 19.61 -4.38
C ALA A 159 2.48 20.19 -3.07
N ALA A 160 1.97 21.34 -2.61
CA ALA A 160 2.37 21.92 -1.33
C ALA A 160 1.95 21.02 -0.15
N ARG A 161 0.71 20.52 -0.15
CA ARG A 161 0.23 19.59 0.87
C ARG A 161 0.96 18.26 0.86
N LEU A 162 1.23 17.70 -0.32
CA LEU A 162 2.03 16.48 -0.46
C LEU A 162 3.43 16.69 0.14
N ARG A 163 4.06 17.84 -0.08
CA ARG A 163 5.34 18.18 0.56
C ARG A 163 5.24 18.30 2.07
N GLU A 164 4.18 18.91 2.60
CA GLU A 164 3.95 18.98 4.05
C GLU A 164 3.78 17.58 4.64
N LEU A 165 3.02 16.73 3.96
CA LEU A 165 2.82 15.34 4.33
C LEU A 165 4.14 14.57 4.31
N LEU A 166 4.93 14.74 3.27
CA LEU A 166 6.26 14.14 3.17
C LEU A 166 7.19 14.66 4.26
N ALA A 167 7.18 15.96 4.55
CA ALA A 167 7.99 16.51 5.63
C ALA A 167 7.54 15.96 7.00
N PHE A 168 6.23 15.82 7.21
CA PHE A 168 5.67 15.18 8.40
C PHE A 168 6.09 13.72 8.51
N LYS A 169 5.96 12.97 7.41
CA LYS A 169 6.39 11.58 7.33
C LYS A 169 7.89 11.42 7.47
N GLN A 170 8.70 12.24 6.82
CA GLN A 170 10.17 12.29 6.95
C GLN A 170 10.63 12.68 8.34
N ALA A 171 9.88 13.54 9.03
CA ALA A 171 10.16 13.90 10.41
C ALA A 171 9.86 12.76 11.39
N MET A 172 8.89 11.90 11.06
CA MET A 172 8.64 10.67 11.80
C MET A 172 9.57 9.54 11.36
N ASP A 173 9.95 9.53 10.08
CA ASP A 173 10.74 8.51 9.42
C ASP A 173 11.37 9.01 8.09
N PRO A 174 12.68 9.32 8.07
CA PRO A 174 13.36 9.94 6.93
C PRO A 174 13.46 9.06 5.68
N GLU A 175 13.17 7.76 5.75
CA GLU A 175 13.32 6.82 4.62
C GLU A 175 12.01 6.58 3.84
N LEU A 176 10.92 7.24 4.23
CA LEU A 176 9.60 7.00 3.66
C LEU A 176 9.44 7.57 2.24
N SER A 177 9.13 6.72 1.26
CA SER A 177 8.65 7.16 -0.07
C SER A 177 7.12 7.21 -0.12
N VAL A 178 6.57 8.36 -0.54
CA VAL A 178 5.26 8.36 -1.19
C VAL A 178 5.49 7.96 -2.64
N VAL A 179 4.86 6.88 -3.08
CA VAL A 179 4.79 6.60 -4.51
C VAL A 179 3.39 6.92 -4.99
N LEU A 180 3.32 7.76 -6.02
CA LEU A 180 2.06 8.17 -6.62
C LEU A 180 2.00 7.60 -8.04
N GLY A 181 1.13 6.60 -8.23
CA GLY A 181 0.79 6.10 -9.56
C GLY A 181 -0.39 6.88 -10.09
N LEU A 182 -0.20 7.72 -11.11
CA LEU A 182 -1.29 8.50 -11.69
C LEU A 182 -1.67 7.91 -13.04
N VAL A 183 -2.93 7.61 -13.18
CA VAL A 183 -3.51 7.04 -14.39
C VAL A 183 -4.66 7.95 -14.77
N ALA A 184 -4.63 8.54 -15.97
CA ALA A 184 -5.58 9.59 -16.39
C ALA A 184 -5.81 9.68 -17.91
N GLY A 185 -7.05 10.03 -18.30
CA GLY A 185 -7.42 10.68 -19.57
C GLY A 185 -7.64 12.18 -19.28
N TRP A 186 -7.67 13.15 -20.20
CA TRP A 186 -8.21 13.27 -21.56
C TRP A 186 -7.55 14.49 -22.23
N ASP A 187 -7.53 14.58 -23.57
CA ASP A 187 -7.16 15.83 -24.30
C ASP A 187 -7.98 15.94 -25.59
N ASP A 188 -8.69 17.06 -25.74
CA ASP A 188 -9.51 17.39 -26.91
C ASP A 188 -8.69 17.71 -28.19
N THR A 189 -7.35 17.70 -28.11
CA THR A 189 -6.52 18.37 -29.12
C THR A 189 -5.44 17.53 -29.82
N TYR A 190 -5.34 16.21 -29.61
CA TYR A 190 -4.24 15.43 -30.22
C TYR A 190 -4.65 14.20 -31.05
N GLU A 191 -3.92 14.00 -32.15
CA GLU A 191 -4.13 12.90 -33.11
C GLU A 191 -4.03 11.51 -32.45
N PRO A 192 -4.83 10.53 -32.90
CA PRO A 192 -4.98 9.24 -32.24
C PRO A 192 -3.66 8.45 -32.21
N THR A 193 -3.26 8.02 -31.02
CA THR A 193 -2.13 7.10 -30.86
C THR A 193 -2.57 5.65 -31.11
N PRO A 194 -1.69 4.76 -31.62
CA PRO A 194 -2.09 3.41 -32.06
C PRO A 194 -2.45 2.42 -30.94
N SER A 195 -2.32 2.80 -29.67
CA SER A 195 -2.55 1.91 -28.53
C SER A 195 -3.19 2.68 -27.37
N GLY A 196 -4.50 2.50 -27.19
CA GLY A 196 -5.18 2.85 -25.94
C GLY A 196 -6.35 3.83 -26.11
N CYS A 197 -7.57 3.34 -25.82
CA CYS A 197 -8.85 4.04 -25.83
C CYS A 197 -9.08 4.99 -27.00
N THR A 198 -9.39 4.43 -28.17
CA THR A 198 -10.12 5.20 -29.18
C THR A 198 -11.60 4.86 -29.09
N SER A 199 -12.40 5.80 -28.58
CA SER A 199 -13.81 5.84 -28.97
C SER A 199 -13.90 6.46 -30.37
N TYR A 200 -15.08 6.45 -31.01
CA TYR A 200 -15.26 6.89 -32.39
C TYR A 200 -14.81 8.36 -32.67
N GLU A 201 -14.37 9.12 -31.64
CA GLU A 201 -13.96 10.52 -31.75
C GLU A 201 -12.71 10.92 -30.92
N GLN A 202 -12.02 10.05 -30.16
CA GLN A 202 -11.13 10.50 -29.06
C GLN A 202 -9.92 9.60 -28.79
N SER A 203 -8.85 10.11 -28.14
CA SER A 203 -7.65 9.36 -27.72
C SER A 203 -7.18 9.83 -26.33
N ALA A 204 -6.76 8.92 -25.44
CA ALA A 204 -6.33 9.27 -24.08
C ALA A 204 -4.83 9.66 -24.00
N ALA A 205 -4.54 10.76 -23.32
CA ALA A 205 -3.18 11.20 -22.97
C ALA A 205 -3.12 11.56 -21.48
N PRO A 206 -1.97 11.37 -20.79
CA PRO A 206 -1.82 11.81 -19.40
C PRO A 206 -1.99 13.35 -19.31
N PRO A 207 -2.89 13.87 -18.46
CA PRO A 207 -3.14 15.29 -18.37
C PRO A 207 -1.90 16.06 -17.91
N LEU A 208 -1.70 17.21 -18.57
CA LEU A 208 -0.61 18.16 -18.34
C LEU A 208 -0.42 18.51 -16.85
N ARG A 209 -1.50 18.43 -16.05
CA ARG A 209 -1.54 18.72 -14.61
C ARG A 209 -0.80 17.69 -13.75
N LEU A 210 -0.81 16.42 -14.14
CA LEU A 210 -0.07 15.38 -13.43
C LEU A 210 1.43 15.51 -13.66
N ASP A 211 1.85 15.99 -14.83
CA ASP A 211 3.25 16.35 -15.07
C ASP A 211 3.67 17.57 -14.23
N VAL A 212 2.76 18.51 -13.94
CA VAL A 212 3.01 19.58 -12.96
C VAL A 212 3.22 19.00 -11.56
N LEU A 213 2.39 18.06 -11.12
CA LEU A 213 2.54 17.39 -9.83
C LEU A 213 3.87 16.61 -9.78
N ARG A 214 4.19 15.80 -10.79
CA ARG A 214 5.48 15.10 -10.91
C ARG A 214 6.66 16.05 -10.85
N ARG A 215 6.60 17.18 -11.54
CA ARG A 215 7.66 18.20 -11.54
C ARG A 215 7.76 18.98 -10.23
N ALA A 216 6.66 19.11 -9.49
CA ALA A 216 6.62 19.78 -8.19
C ALA A 216 7.06 18.84 -7.05
N ALA A 217 6.79 17.54 -7.19
CA ALA A 217 7.11 16.50 -6.24
C ALA A 217 8.45 15.81 -6.59
N ARG A 218 9.52 16.58 -6.85
CA ARG A 218 10.82 16.01 -7.30
C ARG A 218 11.48 15.08 -6.30
N ASP A 219 11.17 15.26 -5.03
CA ASP A 219 11.68 14.46 -3.92
C ASP A 219 10.78 13.24 -3.65
N VAL A 220 9.82 12.99 -4.54
CA VAL A 220 8.80 11.94 -4.46
C VAL A 220 8.90 11.10 -5.70
N PHE A 221 8.81 9.79 -5.53
CA PHE A 221 8.73 8.92 -6.68
C PHE A 221 7.31 8.99 -7.25
N VAL A 222 7.15 9.61 -8.42
CA VAL A 222 5.86 9.70 -9.10
C VAL A 222 6.01 9.08 -10.47
N GLU A 223 5.26 8.00 -10.70
CA GLU A 223 5.17 7.32 -11.99
C GLU A 223 3.77 7.50 -12.58
N THR A 224 3.72 7.65 -13.90
CA THR A 224 2.46 7.95 -14.59
C THR A 224 2.31 7.03 -15.79
N ALA A 225 1.15 6.38 -15.94
CA ALA A 225 0.77 5.59 -17.11
C ALA A 225 -0.57 6.09 -17.66
N SER A 226 -0.89 5.75 -18.91
CA SER A 226 -2.25 5.99 -19.43
C SER A 226 -3.22 4.95 -18.88
N ILE A 227 -4.46 5.36 -18.55
CA ILE A 227 -5.55 4.43 -18.16
C ILE A 227 -5.85 3.40 -19.25
N CYS A 228 -5.44 3.73 -20.46
CA CYS A 228 -5.70 2.95 -21.63
C CYS A 228 -4.61 1.92 -21.94
N GLU A 229 -3.55 1.88 -21.13
CA GLU A 229 -2.62 0.77 -21.15
C GLU A 229 -3.32 -0.48 -20.63
N GLN A 230 -3.25 -1.56 -21.40
CA GLN A 230 -3.72 -2.87 -20.94
C GLN A 230 -2.75 -3.51 -19.94
N ASP A 231 -1.55 -2.94 -19.83
CA ASP A 231 -0.47 -3.46 -19.03
C ASP A 231 0.21 -2.34 -18.24
N PHE A 232 -0.14 -2.25 -16.95
CA PHE A 232 0.45 -1.29 -16.01
C PHE A 232 1.79 -1.77 -15.42
N THR A 233 2.32 -2.90 -15.87
CA THR A 233 3.58 -3.49 -15.35
C THR A 233 4.74 -2.50 -15.41
N THR A 234 4.77 -1.61 -16.40
CA THR A 234 5.79 -0.56 -16.56
C THR A 234 5.81 0.45 -15.41
N VAL A 235 4.65 0.74 -14.80
CA VAL A 235 4.51 1.66 -13.66
C VAL A 235 4.51 0.92 -12.33
N LEU A 236 3.88 -0.26 -12.27
CA LEU A 236 3.77 -1.04 -11.03
C LEU A 236 5.06 -1.78 -10.68
N ASN A 237 5.87 -2.22 -11.64
CA ASN A 237 7.12 -2.93 -11.32
C ASN A 237 8.19 -2.04 -10.68
N PRO A 238 8.49 -0.83 -11.19
CA PRO A 238 9.46 0.06 -10.53
C PRO A 238 9.05 0.39 -9.09
N LEU A 239 7.74 0.57 -8.87
CA LEU A 239 7.14 0.70 -7.56
C LEU A 239 7.39 -0.56 -6.71
N ALA A 240 7.02 -1.74 -7.23
CA ALA A 240 7.17 -3.01 -6.51
C ALA A 240 8.63 -3.36 -6.21
N ARG A 241 9.59 -2.79 -6.93
CA ARG A 241 11.03 -2.91 -6.65
C ARG A 241 11.53 -1.95 -5.58
N ARG A 242 10.85 -0.82 -5.37
CA ARG A 242 11.16 0.10 -4.26
C ARG A 242 10.64 -0.42 -2.92
N LEU A 243 9.46 -1.04 -2.91
CA LEU A 243 8.84 -1.53 -1.67
C LEU A 243 9.77 -2.47 -0.85
N PRO A 244 10.53 -3.42 -1.46
CA PRO A 244 11.47 -4.28 -0.73
C PRO A 244 12.69 -3.54 -0.16
N GLY A 245 13.13 -2.46 -0.81
CA GLY A 245 14.26 -1.64 -0.37
C GLY A 245 13.92 -0.74 0.82
N GLU A 246 12.63 -0.57 1.12
CA GLU A 246 12.11 0.20 2.27
C GLU A 246 11.53 -0.70 3.37
N ILE A 247 11.70 -2.03 3.26
CA ILE A 247 11.40 -2.92 4.39
C ILE A 247 12.43 -2.59 5.46
N ARG A 248 11.98 -1.86 6.48
CA ARG A 248 12.77 -1.62 7.69
C ARG A 248 13.41 -2.92 8.13
N PRO A 249 14.65 -2.86 8.63
CA PRO A 249 15.16 -4.02 9.30
C PRO A 249 14.22 -4.45 10.43
N LEU A 250 14.08 -5.77 10.57
CA LEU A 250 13.35 -6.34 11.68
C LEU A 250 14.25 -6.31 12.92
N CYS A 251 13.90 -5.49 13.89
CA CYS A 251 14.58 -5.44 15.18
C CYS A 251 14.07 -6.60 16.06
N ILE A 252 14.96 -7.45 16.57
CA ILE A 252 14.58 -8.52 17.51
C ILE A 252 14.47 -7.92 18.91
N ASP A 253 13.27 -7.88 19.47
CA ASP A 253 12.92 -7.21 20.74
C ASP A 253 13.43 -7.91 22.02
N HIS A 254 14.41 -8.79 21.86
CA HIS A 254 15.04 -9.57 22.91
C HIS A 254 16.56 -9.59 22.73
N CYS A 255 17.30 -9.75 23.83
CA CYS A 255 18.74 -10.00 23.79
C CYS A 255 18.97 -11.42 23.23
N VAL A 256 19.42 -11.48 21.98
CA VAL A 256 19.75 -12.71 21.27
C VAL A 256 21.15 -13.19 21.67
N GLU A 257 21.32 -14.49 21.85
CA GLU A 257 22.61 -15.11 22.09
C GLU A 257 23.53 -14.95 20.85
N ILE A 258 24.73 -14.44 21.08
CA ILE A 258 25.79 -14.35 20.07
C ILE A 258 26.74 -15.52 20.24
N GLY A 259 26.85 -16.37 19.22
CA GLY A 259 27.70 -17.54 19.23
C GLY A 259 29.19 -17.22 19.32
N GLU A 260 30.01 -18.24 19.61
CA GLU A 260 31.48 -18.12 19.63
C GLU A 260 32.07 -17.65 18.28
N ASP A 261 31.32 -17.83 17.20
CA ASP A 261 31.63 -17.38 15.84
C ASP A 261 31.19 -15.94 15.56
N GLU A 262 30.78 -15.20 16.59
CA GLU A 262 30.21 -13.84 16.51
C GLU A 262 28.94 -13.77 15.64
N ALA A 263 28.28 -14.92 15.44
CA ALA A 263 27.03 -14.99 14.70
C ALA A 263 25.85 -15.07 15.67
N PRO A 264 24.79 -14.25 15.49
CA PRO A 264 23.53 -14.44 16.18
C PRO A 264 22.99 -15.85 15.98
N ARG A 265 22.52 -16.48 17.05
CA ARG A 265 21.87 -17.79 16.99
C ARG A 265 20.44 -17.68 16.48
N CYS A 266 20.29 -17.27 15.22
CA CYS A 266 19.01 -17.08 14.56
C CYS A 266 18.88 -17.92 13.29
N THR A 267 17.65 -18.31 12.98
CA THR A 267 17.23 -18.86 11.69
C THR A 267 16.08 -18.04 11.15
N ALA A 268 15.92 -18.01 9.82
CA ALA A 268 14.79 -17.39 9.17
C ALA A 268 14.11 -18.37 8.21
N GLU A 269 12.79 -18.37 8.22
CA GLU A 269 11.96 -19.09 7.27
C GLU A 269 11.08 -18.10 6.51
N LEU A 270 11.02 -18.26 5.20
CA LEU A 270 10.02 -17.60 4.37
C LEU A 270 8.78 -18.47 4.36
N ARG A 271 7.67 -17.93 4.85
CA ARG A 271 6.36 -18.56 4.78
C ARG A 271 5.53 -17.88 3.70
N GLU A 272 5.02 -18.65 2.76
CA GLU A 272 4.17 -18.18 1.66
C GLU A 272 2.78 -18.80 1.83
N TRP A 273 1.73 -18.02 1.57
CA TRP A 273 0.35 -18.47 1.67
C TRP A 273 -0.32 -18.61 0.31
N ALA A 274 -1.06 -19.69 0.15
CA ALA A 274 -1.94 -19.96 -0.98
C ALA A 274 -3.34 -20.29 -0.45
N GLY A 275 -4.11 -19.24 -0.14
CA GLY A 275 -5.36 -19.39 0.61
C GLY A 275 -5.08 -19.76 2.07
N ASP A 276 -5.70 -20.85 2.54
CA ASP A 276 -5.54 -21.33 3.93
C ASP A 276 -4.30 -22.21 4.14
N GLU A 277 -3.59 -22.57 3.06
CA GLU A 277 -2.38 -23.39 3.12
C GLU A 277 -1.14 -22.50 3.11
N SER A 278 -0.10 -22.91 3.86
CA SER A 278 1.18 -22.22 3.87
C SER A 278 2.34 -23.18 3.59
N THR A 279 3.29 -22.75 2.76
CA THR A 279 4.58 -23.43 2.58
C THR A 279 5.67 -22.62 3.25
N ALA A 280 6.57 -23.29 3.98
CA ALA A 280 7.73 -22.66 4.62
C ALA A 280 9.03 -23.16 3.98
N ALA A 281 9.97 -22.26 3.75
CA ALA A 281 11.30 -22.56 3.26
C ALA A 281 12.34 -21.79 4.05
N THR A 282 13.37 -22.48 4.56
CA THR A 282 14.48 -21.83 5.25
C THR A 282 15.22 -20.89 4.30
N LEU A 283 15.39 -19.64 4.71
CA LEU A 283 16.17 -18.65 3.96
C LEU A 283 17.66 -18.84 4.26
N PRO A 284 18.53 -18.87 3.23
CA PRO A 284 19.96 -18.94 3.47
C PRO A 284 20.49 -17.60 4.01
N LEU A 285 21.60 -17.67 4.74
CA LEU A 285 22.34 -16.48 5.17
C LEU A 285 23.02 -15.81 3.97
N CYS A 286 22.99 -14.48 3.91
CA CYS A 286 23.82 -13.73 2.97
C CYS A 286 25.30 -13.88 3.34
N LEU A 287 26.17 -13.89 2.32
CA LEU A 287 27.62 -14.00 2.50
C LEU A 287 28.21 -12.62 2.74
N HIS A 288 28.84 -12.41 3.89
CA HIS A 288 29.61 -11.19 4.16
C HIS A 288 30.88 -11.19 3.29
N VAL A 289 31.08 -10.15 2.46
CA VAL A 289 32.22 -10.06 1.53
C VAL A 289 33.24 -9.01 2.01
N GLU A 290 32.76 -7.82 2.35
CA GLU A 290 33.53 -6.70 2.90
C GLU A 290 32.68 -6.00 3.97
N PRO A 291 33.25 -5.13 4.82
CA PRO A 291 32.47 -4.35 5.76
C PRO A 291 31.32 -3.61 5.07
N HIS A 292 30.09 -3.88 5.50
CA HIS A 292 28.85 -3.36 4.92
C HIS A 292 28.53 -3.86 3.49
N ASP A 293 29.22 -4.88 2.99
CA ASP A 293 28.92 -5.51 1.70
C ASP A 293 28.52 -6.98 1.88
N TRP A 294 27.34 -7.30 1.36
CA TRP A 294 26.70 -8.59 1.49
C TRP A 294 26.35 -9.13 0.12
N ARG A 295 26.65 -10.40 -0.09
CA ARG A 295 26.40 -11.08 -1.35
C ARG A 295 25.44 -12.24 -1.17
N MET A 296 24.45 -12.29 -2.04
CA MET A 296 23.52 -13.42 -2.10
C MET A 296 24.26 -14.72 -2.47
N PRO A 297 23.98 -15.85 -1.78
CA PRO A 297 24.52 -17.15 -2.15
C PRO A 297 24.13 -17.58 -3.57
N ASP A 298 24.99 -18.35 -4.22
CA ASP A 298 24.71 -18.86 -5.57
C ASP A 298 23.42 -19.70 -5.59
N GLY A 299 22.52 -19.38 -6.53
CA GLY A 299 21.24 -20.08 -6.70
C GLY A 299 20.13 -19.70 -5.72
N ALA A 300 20.40 -18.90 -4.69
CA ALA A 300 19.36 -18.34 -3.84
C ALA A 300 18.73 -17.12 -4.52
N ASP A 301 17.41 -16.92 -4.41
CA ASP A 301 16.74 -15.68 -4.87
C ASP A 301 16.61 -14.64 -3.76
N ARG A 302 16.78 -15.09 -2.52
CA ARG A 302 16.64 -14.32 -1.29
C ARG A 302 17.65 -14.83 -0.28
N CYS A 303 18.18 -13.94 0.54
CA CYS A 303 18.97 -14.32 1.71
C CYS A 303 18.72 -13.32 2.84
N VAL A 304 19.00 -13.76 4.07
CA VAL A 304 18.87 -12.93 5.27
C VAL A 304 20.23 -12.58 5.87
N ILE A 305 20.32 -11.41 6.46
CA ILE A 305 21.46 -10.91 7.23
C ILE A 305 20.99 -10.81 8.68
N PHE A 306 21.76 -11.38 9.61
CA PHE A 306 21.62 -11.12 11.04
C PHE A 306 22.80 -10.27 11.47
N GLN A 307 22.55 -9.00 11.76
CA GLN A 307 23.57 -8.02 12.15
C GLN A 307 23.47 -7.75 13.65
N HIS A 308 24.61 -7.69 14.35
CA HIS A 308 24.64 -7.42 15.80
C HIS A 308 25.67 -6.35 16.21
N ASP A 309 26.63 -6.07 15.33
CA ASP A 309 27.78 -5.19 15.60
C ASP A 309 27.54 -3.75 15.15
N SER A 310 26.74 -3.57 14.10
CA SER A 310 26.40 -2.27 13.51
C SER A 310 24.90 -2.19 13.23
N ILE A 311 24.08 -2.47 14.25
CA ILE A 311 22.62 -2.32 14.14
C ILE A 311 22.24 -0.85 14.03
N GLN A 312 21.13 -0.57 13.35
CA GLN A 312 20.56 0.76 13.23
C GLN A 312 20.12 1.32 14.59
N GLU A 313 20.21 2.65 14.75
CA GLU A 313 19.85 3.37 15.99
C GLU A 313 18.40 3.05 16.42
N ILE A 314 17.47 2.92 15.48
CA ILE A 314 16.08 2.56 15.77
C ILE A 314 15.94 1.17 16.43
N CYS A 315 16.75 0.19 16.03
CA CYS A 315 16.74 -1.13 16.66
C CYS A 315 17.41 -1.09 18.03
N PHE A 316 18.51 -0.35 18.15
CA PHE A 316 19.17 -0.15 19.43
C PHE A 316 18.24 0.51 20.45
N GLU A 317 17.57 1.61 20.09
CA GLU A 317 16.61 2.33 20.95
C GLU A 317 15.40 1.48 21.36
N ARG A 318 15.03 0.50 20.54
CA ARG A 318 13.97 -0.48 20.83
C ARG A 318 14.42 -1.59 21.78
N GLY A 319 15.67 -1.57 22.24
CA GLY A 319 16.21 -2.65 23.05
C GLY A 319 16.36 -3.92 22.23
N SER A 320 17.01 -3.82 21.07
CA SER A 320 17.46 -4.96 20.27
C SER A 320 18.99 -4.98 20.21
N ASN A 321 19.60 -6.16 20.30
CA ASN A 321 21.03 -6.36 19.99
C ASN A 321 21.24 -7.03 18.62
N VAL A 322 20.16 -7.45 17.95
CA VAL A 322 20.19 -8.07 16.63
C VAL A 322 19.15 -7.43 15.72
N GLU A 323 19.60 -7.17 14.51
CA GLU A 323 18.84 -6.62 13.40
C GLU A 323 18.79 -7.65 12.26
N VAL A 324 17.62 -7.82 11.63
CA VAL A 324 17.46 -8.70 10.47
C VAL A 324 17.18 -7.88 9.22
N GLN A 325 17.99 -8.08 8.19
CA GLN A 325 17.76 -7.54 6.85
C GLN A 325 17.58 -8.67 5.85
N MET A 326 16.87 -8.41 4.74
CA MET A 326 16.72 -9.35 3.65
C MET A 326 17.23 -8.73 2.35
N ILE A 327 18.05 -9.47 1.61
CA ILE A 327 18.39 -9.13 0.24
C ILE A 327 17.54 -9.99 -0.70
N VAL A 328 16.90 -9.35 -1.67
CA VAL A 328 16.11 -10.01 -2.72
C VAL A 328 16.78 -9.75 -4.07
N ARG A 329 16.94 -10.78 -4.90
CA ARG A 329 17.46 -10.62 -6.26
C ARG A 329 16.47 -9.82 -7.11
N ASP A 330 16.96 -8.92 -7.95
CA ASP A 330 16.12 -8.06 -8.80
C ASP A 330 15.11 -8.82 -9.69
N GLU A 331 15.43 -10.05 -10.06
CA GLU A 331 14.59 -10.92 -10.89
C GLU A 331 13.79 -11.97 -10.08
N ALA A 332 13.93 -11.96 -8.75
CA ALA A 332 13.16 -12.86 -7.91
C ALA A 332 11.66 -12.57 -8.08
N PRO A 333 10.80 -13.60 -8.13
CA PRO A 333 9.36 -13.40 -8.14
C PRO A 333 8.93 -12.54 -6.97
N ILE A 334 8.03 -11.58 -7.23
CA ILE A 334 7.31 -10.87 -6.17
C ILE A 334 6.44 -11.94 -5.49
N LEU A 335 6.71 -12.18 -4.20
CA LEU A 335 5.86 -13.09 -3.44
C LEU A 335 4.55 -12.35 -3.14
N GLY A 336 3.44 -13.08 -3.19
CA GLY A 336 2.16 -12.58 -2.70
C GLY A 336 2.16 -12.46 -1.18
N ALA A 337 1.06 -12.88 -0.55
CA ALA A 337 1.00 -13.01 0.90
C ALA A 337 2.15 -13.91 1.39
N SER A 338 3.17 -13.30 1.99
CA SER A 338 4.34 -13.98 2.52
C SER A 338 4.88 -13.24 3.75
N CYS A 339 5.51 -13.97 4.66
CA CYS A 339 6.17 -13.39 5.82
C CYS A 339 7.53 -14.07 6.02
N ILE A 340 8.42 -13.34 6.69
CA ILE A 340 9.64 -13.92 7.21
C ILE A 340 9.38 -14.20 8.69
N GLU A 341 9.53 -15.46 9.07
CA GLU A 341 9.49 -15.91 10.45
C GLU A 341 10.93 -16.08 10.92
N VAL A 342 11.33 -15.29 11.92
CA VAL A 342 12.68 -15.37 12.51
C VAL A 342 12.57 -16.04 13.86
N THR A 343 13.41 -17.04 14.08
CA THR A 343 13.56 -17.73 15.37
C THR A 343 14.98 -17.52 15.87
N CYS A 344 15.14 -17.00 17.08
CA CYS A 344 16.44 -16.76 17.69
C CYS A 344 16.54 -17.43 19.07
N GLU A 345 17.73 -17.88 19.43
CA GLU A 345 18.05 -18.28 20.81
C GLU A 345 18.26 -17.00 21.65
N VAL A 346 17.54 -16.89 22.76
CA VAL A 346 17.60 -15.75 23.67
C VAL A 346 18.70 -15.99 24.70
N ALA A 347 19.48 -14.96 25.00
CA ALA A 347 20.55 -14.99 26.00
C ALA A 347 20.04 -15.43 27.38
N ASP A 348 20.83 -16.25 28.08
CA ASP A 348 20.52 -16.73 29.44
C ASP A 348 20.61 -15.60 30.48
N ASP A 349 21.58 -14.69 30.32
CA ASP A 349 21.72 -13.50 31.16
C ASP A 349 21.86 -12.23 30.31
N PRO A 350 20.73 -11.62 29.89
CA PRO A 350 20.73 -10.42 29.06
C PRO A 350 21.52 -9.24 29.62
N ARG A 351 21.67 -9.13 30.95
CA ARG A 351 22.42 -8.03 31.57
C ARG A 351 23.93 -8.16 31.37
N THR A 352 24.40 -9.39 31.24
CA THR A 352 25.82 -9.69 31.05
C THR A 352 26.14 -9.80 29.56
N GLU A 353 25.25 -10.39 28.77
CA GLU A 353 25.46 -10.66 27.35
C GLU A 353 25.11 -9.46 26.46
N CYS A 354 24.16 -8.62 26.88
CA CYS A 354 23.78 -7.39 26.19
C CYS A 354 23.76 -6.18 27.12
N PRO A 355 24.89 -5.81 27.73
CA PRO A 355 24.96 -4.79 28.79
C PRO A 355 24.61 -3.38 28.29
N ASP A 356 24.71 -3.14 26.98
CA ASP A 356 24.52 -1.84 26.35
C ASP A 356 23.09 -1.63 25.80
N MET A 357 22.20 -2.64 25.87
CA MET A 357 20.80 -2.45 25.50
C MET A 357 20.10 -1.50 26.51
N PRO A 358 19.26 -0.55 26.03
CA PRO A 358 18.62 0.47 26.86
C PRO A 358 17.63 -0.03 27.92
#